data_AF-A0A7W9DK40-F1
#
_entry.id   AF-A0A7W9DK40-F1
#
_cell.length_a   1.000
_cell.length_b   1.000
_cell.length_c   1.000
_cell.angle_alpha   90.00
_cell.angle_beta   90.00
_cell.angle_gamma   90.00
#
_symmetry.space_group_name_H-M   'P 1'
#
loop_
_entity.id
_entity.type
_entity.pdbx_description
1 polymer ?
#
loop_
_entity_poly.entity_id
_entity_poly.type
_entity_poly.pdbx_seq_one_letter_code
_entity_poly.pdbx_strand_id
1 'polypeptide(L)'
;MANFLFKVPLDFSWPIGKIWEGHICPYTCEFDGERYSWESDEIKMLHYAWTPVNPSPGEGFQAWEINVFDDRGENYGGYPESPVFSTLTELCEWCELHGVTYMDSQLSKEKWMEILSGKPFNLETGS
;
A
#
# COMPACT_ATOMS: atom_id res chain seq x y z
N MET A 1 -6.46 5.48 5.37
CA MET A 1 -7.39 5.35 4.22
C MET A 1 -6.74 4.39 3.22
N ALA A 2 -6.92 3.07 3.31
CA ALA A 2 -6.25 2.17 2.37
C ALA A 2 -7.07 2.03 1.08
N ASN A 3 -6.48 2.29 -0.09
CA ASN A 3 -7.16 2.00 -1.35
C ASN A 3 -6.21 1.31 -2.35
N PHE A 4 -6.73 0.31 -3.05
CA PHE A 4 -6.14 -0.38 -4.21
C PHE A 4 -5.00 -1.40 -3.98
N LEU A 5 -5.07 -2.41 -4.85
CA LEU A 5 -4.24 -3.60 -4.94
C LEU A 5 -3.18 -3.39 -6.02
N PHE A 6 -1.91 -3.60 -5.68
CA PHE A 6 -0.85 -3.69 -6.69
C PHE A 6 -0.48 -5.15 -6.93
N LYS A 7 -0.28 -5.48 -8.20
CA LYS A 7 0.26 -6.77 -8.60
C LYS A 7 1.79 -6.72 -8.49
N VAL A 8 2.38 -7.63 -7.73
CA VAL A 8 3.83 -7.74 -7.52
C VAL A 8 4.32 -8.95 -8.30
N PRO A 9 5.48 -8.94 -9.00
CA PRO A 9 5.90 -10.10 -9.78
C PRO A 9 6.22 -11.33 -8.92
N LEU A 10 6.02 -12.52 -9.48
CA LEU A 10 6.44 -13.80 -8.86
C LEU A 10 7.92 -14.12 -9.16
N ASP A 11 8.48 -13.59 -10.25
CA ASP A 11 9.92 -13.61 -10.56
C ASP A 11 10.70 -12.51 -9.81
N PHE A 12 9.96 -11.65 -9.10
CA PHE A 12 10.52 -10.80 -8.07
C PHE A 12 11.15 -11.71 -7.02
N SER A 13 12.48 -11.71 -6.96
CA SER A 13 13.25 -12.53 -6.01
C SER A 13 13.12 -11.97 -4.58
N TRP A 14 11.89 -11.75 -4.14
CA TRP A 14 11.54 -11.30 -2.81
C TRP A 14 10.81 -12.43 -2.07
N PRO A 15 11.12 -12.65 -0.79
CA PRO A 15 10.52 -13.76 -0.07
C PRO A 15 9.00 -13.59 0.03
N ILE A 16 8.26 -14.61 -0.39
CA ILE A 16 6.81 -14.72 -0.12
C ILE A 16 6.60 -14.60 1.39
N GLY A 17 5.58 -13.84 1.78
CA GLY A 17 5.31 -13.57 3.20
C GLY A 17 6.17 -12.46 3.80
N LYS A 18 6.97 -11.73 3.01
CA LYS A 18 7.59 -10.46 3.43
C LYS A 18 6.94 -9.26 2.73
N ILE A 19 6.90 -8.14 3.45
CA ILE A 19 6.52 -6.83 2.91
C ILE A 19 7.62 -6.42 1.94
N TRP A 20 7.25 -6.00 0.74
CA TRP A 20 8.19 -5.37 -0.18
C TRP A 20 8.19 -3.86 0.05
N GLU A 21 9.32 -3.33 0.53
CA GLU A 21 9.49 -1.92 0.92
C GLU A 21 10.10 -1.05 -0.18
N GLY A 22 10.33 -1.56 -1.39
CA GLY A 22 11.06 -0.83 -2.45
C GLY A 22 10.42 0.49 -2.91
N HIS A 23 9.22 0.79 -2.41
CA HIS A 23 8.47 2.03 -2.60
C HIS A 23 8.47 2.95 -1.36
N ILE A 24 9.15 2.57 -0.29
CA ILE A 24 9.32 3.41 0.91
C ILE A 24 10.60 4.23 0.75
N CYS A 25 10.51 5.56 0.91
CA CYS A 25 11.72 6.39 0.95
C CYS A 25 12.47 6.09 2.25
N PRO A 26 13.76 5.73 2.19
CA PRO A 26 14.56 5.46 3.37
C PRO A 26 14.96 6.73 4.13
N TYR A 27 14.73 7.91 3.53
CA TYR A 27 15.08 9.21 4.10
C TYR A 27 13.83 9.80 4.74
N THR A 28 13.66 9.65 6.05
CA THR A 28 12.44 10.08 6.76
C THR A 28 12.64 11.39 7.50
N CYS A 29 11.54 12.13 7.66
CA CYS A 29 11.42 13.23 8.61
C CYS A 29 10.54 12.82 9.79
N GLU A 30 10.74 13.44 10.93
CA GLU A 30 9.81 13.35 12.07
C GLU A 30 8.74 14.43 11.93
N PHE A 31 7.48 14.10 12.23
CA PHE A 31 6.39 15.06 12.25
C PHE A 31 5.84 15.18 13.68
N ASP A 32 5.86 16.39 14.24
CA ASP A 32 5.41 16.66 15.61
C ASP A 32 3.93 17.06 15.70
N GLY A 33 3.21 17.09 14.57
CA GLY A 33 1.83 17.57 14.47
C GLY A 33 1.71 18.95 13.80
N GLU A 34 2.80 19.72 13.75
CA GLU A 34 2.83 21.05 13.13
C GLU A 34 3.95 21.21 12.09
N ARG A 35 5.08 20.52 12.27
CA ARG A 35 6.28 20.69 11.47
C ARG A 35 7.00 19.37 11.21
N TYR A 36 7.69 19.33 10.07
CA TYR A 36 8.61 18.26 9.73
C TYR A 36 10.04 18.63 10.14
N SER A 37 10.67 17.79 10.95
CA SER A 37 12.08 17.89 11.35
C SER A 37 12.92 16.83 10.65
N TRP A 38 14.10 17.25 10.21
CA TRP A 38 15.07 16.42 9.48
C TRP A 38 16.35 16.28 10.28
N GLU A 39 16.99 15.12 10.25
CA GLU A 39 18.28 14.89 10.91
C GLU A 39 19.37 15.82 10.34
N SER A 40 19.34 16.07 9.03
CA SER A 40 20.25 16.98 8.34
C SER A 40 19.65 17.50 7.04
N ASP A 41 20.24 18.59 6.52
CA ASP A 41 19.88 19.13 5.19
C ASP A 41 20.16 18.11 4.06
N GLU A 42 21.17 17.25 4.23
CA GLU A 42 21.49 16.19 3.27
C GLU A 42 20.37 15.15 3.18
N ILE A 43 19.85 14.68 4.31
CA ILE A 43 18.72 13.73 4.36
C ILE A 43 17.48 14.35 3.73
N LYS A 44 17.22 15.63 4.00
CA LYS A 44 16.13 16.38 3.37
C LYS A 44 16.27 16.44 1.84
N MET A 45 17.47 16.72 1.34
CA MET A 45 17.74 16.73 -0.10
C MET A 45 17.58 15.34 -0.73
N LEU A 46 18.08 14.30 -0.06
CA LEU A 46 17.95 12.92 -0.52
C LEU A 46 16.48 12.46 -0.53
N HIS A 47 15.67 12.87 0.45
CA HIS A 47 14.23 12.61 0.46
C HIS A 47 13.55 13.23 -0.76
N TYR A 48 13.78 14.52 -1.02
CA TYR A 48 13.15 15.19 -2.15
C TYR A 48 13.64 14.72 -3.53
N ALA A 49 14.88 14.19 -3.60
CA ALA A 49 15.43 13.60 -4.82
C ALA A 49 15.03 12.13 -5.02
N TRP A 50 14.52 11.47 -3.98
CA TRP A 50 14.12 10.07 -4.07
C TRP A 50 12.88 9.93 -4.94
N THR A 51 12.87 8.90 -5.79
CA THR A 51 11.74 8.60 -6.67
C THR A 51 11.27 7.18 -6.41
N PRO A 52 9.95 6.94 -6.26
CA PRO A 52 9.45 5.62 -6.01
C PRO A 52 9.71 4.69 -7.18
N VAL A 53 10.20 3.50 -6.84
CA VAL A 53 10.27 2.39 -7.78
C VAL A 53 8.93 1.67 -7.71
N ASN A 54 8.17 1.72 -8.79
CA ASN A 54 6.97 0.90 -8.92
C ASN A 54 7.37 -0.58 -9.04
N PRO A 55 6.57 -1.51 -8.49
CA PRO A 55 6.79 -2.91 -8.74
C PRO A 55 6.67 -3.15 -10.24
N SER A 56 7.52 -4.01 -10.80
CA SER A 56 7.30 -4.47 -12.17
C SER A 56 5.92 -5.16 -12.24
N PRO A 57 5.21 -5.10 -13.37
CA PRO A 57 3.95 -5.84 -13.50
C PRO A 57 4.21 -7.35 -13.43
N GLY A 58 3.52 -8.07 -12.54
CA GLY A 58 3.51 -9.53 -12.53
C GLY A 58 2.31 -10.16 -11.81
N GLU A 59 2.46 -11.35 -11.23
CA GLU A 59 1.31 -12.24 -10.88
C GLU A 59 0.94 -12.34 -9.38
N GLY A 60 1.80 -11.89 -8.47
CA GLY A 60 1.53 -11.82 -7.03
C GLY A 60 0.68 -10.62 -6.61
N PHE A 61 0.26 -10.60 -5.35
CA PHE A 61 -0.74 -9.67 -4.80
C PHE A 61 -0.24 -9.02 -3.52
N GLN A 62 -0.40 -7.70 -3.40
CA GLN A 62 -0.07 -6.96 -2.18
C GLN A 62 -1.09 -5.83 -1.96
N ALA A 63 -1.55 -5.64 -0.72
CA ALA A 63 -2.38 -4.50 -0.34
C ALA A 63 -1.52 -3.29 -0.02
N TRP A 64 -2.00 -2.13 -0.47
CA TRP A 64 -1.32 -0.86 -0.31
C TRP A 64 -2.28 0.19 0.25
N GLU A 65 -1.78 1.05 1.12
CA GLU A 65 -2.38 2.35 1.35
C GLU A 65 -2.05 3.24 0.15
N ILE A 66 -3.00 4.00 -0.38
CA ILE A 66 -2.73 5.01 -1.42
C ILE A 66 -3.21 6.36 -0.95
N ASN A 67 -2.99 7.40 -1.77
CA ASN A 67 -3.24 8.78 -1.38
C ASN A 67 -2.46 9.12 -0.11
N VAL A 68 -1.26 8.55 -0.06
CA VAL A 68 -0.22 8.95 0.86
C VAL A 68 0.32 10.26 0.31
N PHE A 69 0.32 11.30 1.14
CA PHE A 69 0.88 12.58 0.80
C PHE A 69 2.17 12.79 1.60
N ASP A 70 3.17 13.38 0.95
CA ASP A 70 4.40 13.78 1.64
C ASP A 70 4.24 15.13 2.36
N ASP A 71 5.32 15.64 2.95
CA ASP A 71 5.37 16.93 3.63
C ASP A 71 5.08 18.14 2.73
N ARG A 72 5.13 17.95 1.41
CA ARG A 72 4.80 18.96 0.38
C ARG A 72 3.33 18.92 -0.02
N GLY A 73 2.57 17.93 0.47
CA GLY A 73 1.20 17.67 0.03
C GLY A 73 1.13 17.06 -1.36
N GLU A 74 2.24 16.49 -1.87
CA GLU A 74 2.26 15.77 -3.14
C GLU A 74 1.87 14.32 -2.90
N ASN A 75 1.02 13.77 -3.77
CA ASN A 75 0.66 12.36 -3.69
C ASN A 75 1.88 11.51 -4.06
N TYR A 76 2.36 10.79 -3.07
CA TYR A 76 3.56 9.99 -3.10
C TYR A 76 3.31 8.57 -3.66
N GLY A 77 2.05 8.24 -4.01
CA GLY A 77 1.65 6.95 -4.57
C GLY A 77 0.95 6.09 -3.52
N GLY A 78 1.72 5.40 -2.68
CA GLY A 78 1.18 4.55 -1.62
C GLY A 78 2.22 3.86 -0.71
N TYR A 79 1.77 3.19 0.36
CA TYR A 79 2.61 2.38 1.24
C TYR A 79 2.19 0.91 1.21
N PRO A 80 3.15 -0.03 1.14
CA PRO A 80 2.85 -1.46 1.20
C PRO A 80 2.41 -1.84 2.63
N GLU A 81 1.17 -2.31 2.76
CA GLU A 81 0.58 -2.68 4.06
C GLU A 81 0.70 -4.18 4.34
N SER A 82 0.67 -4.99 3.28
CA SER A 82 0.70 -6.45 3.42
C SER A 82 2.00 -7.08 2.90
N PRO A 83 2.29 -8.33 3.32
CA PRO A 83 3.20 -9.19 2.59
C PRO A 83 2.77 -9.40 1.13
N VAL A 84 3.71 -9.86 0.30
CA VAL A 84 3.40 -10.33 -1.05
C VAL A 84 2.83 -11.75 -0.98
N PHE A 85 1.66 -11.95 -1.59
CA PHE A 85 0.95 -13.21 -1.69
C PHE A 85 0.96 -13.76 -3.11
N SER A 86 0.87 -15.08 -3.23
CA SER A 86 0.86 -15.77 -4.51
C SER A 86 -0.53 -15.82 -5.14
N THR A 87 -1.58 -15.67 -4.33
CA THR A 87 -2.97 -15.67 -4.78
C THR A 87 -3.76 -14.51 -4.19
N LEU A 88 -4.81 -14.08 -4.91
CA LEU A 88 -5.73 -13.06 -4.42
C LEU A 88 -6.46 -13.50 -3.14
N THR A 89 -6.75 -14.80 -3.03
CA THR A 89 -7.44 -15.38 -1.86
C THR A 89 -6.63 -15.23 -0.58
N GLU A 90 -5.32 -15.51 -0.63
CA GLU A 90 -4.42 -15.32 0.51
C GLU A 90 -4.38 -13.86 0.97
N LEU A 91 -4.37 -12.92 0.01
CA LEU A 91 -4.43 -11.50 0.35
C LEU A 91 -5.76 -11.13 1.01
N CYS A 92 -6.90 -11.58 0.47
CA CYS A 92 -8.21 -11.27 1.03
C CYS A 92 -8.40 -11.85 2.45
N GLU A 93 -7.89 -13.05 2.69
CA GLU A 93 -7.85 -13.65 4.05
C GLU A 93 -7.00 -12.80 5.00
N TRP A 94 -5.84 -12.34 4.54
CA TRP A 94 -4.98 -11.48 5.34
C TRP A 94 -5.65 -10.15 5.67
N CYS A 95 -6.31 -9.51 4.70
CA CYS A 95 -7.01 -8.24 4.89
C CYS A 95 -8.15 -8.35 5.92
N GLU A 96 -8.95 -9.41 5.86
CA GLU A 96 -10.01 -9.65 6.84
C GLU A 96 -9.44 -9.87 8.24
N LEU A 97 -8.40 -10.72 8.35
CA LEU A 97 -7.78 -11.06 9.63
C LEU A 97 -7.13 -9.84 10.32
N HIS A 98 -6.52 -8.95 9.54
CA HIS A 98 -5.80 -7.77 10.04
C HIS A 98 -6.66 -6.51 10.09
N GLY A 99 -7.95 -6.62 9.74
CA GLY A 99 -8.89 -5.50 9.82
C GLY A 99 -8.57 -4.36 8.87
N VAL A 100 -7.97 -4.65 7.71
CA VAL A 100 -7.70 -3.66 6.66
C VAL A 100 -9.01 -3.03 6.24
N THR A 101 -9.04 -1.70 6.15
CA THR A 101 -10.26 -0.95 5.84
C THR A 101 -10.27 -0.50 4.38
N TYR A 102 -11.48 -0.46 3.81
CA TYR A 102 -11.78 0.15 2.53
C TYR A 102 -12.86 1.20 2.76
N MET A 103 -12.59 2.47 2.41
CA MET A 103 -13.50 3.60 2.69
C MET A 103 -14.02 3.58 4.15
N ASP A 104 -13.10 3.44 5.09
CA ASP A 104 -13.36 3.40 6.55
C ASP A 104 -14.20 2.20 7.04
N SER A 105 -14.44 1.20 6.19
CA SER A 105 -15.17 -0.02 6.54
C SER A 105 -14.25 -1.25 6.50
N GLN A 106 -14.33 -2.08 7.54
CA GLN A 106 -13.74 -3.42 7.48
C GLN A 106 -14.61 -4.31 6.60
N LEU A 107 -13.96 -5.12 5.77
CA LEU A 107 -14.60 -5.97 4.79
C LEU A 107 -14.26 -7.44 5.05
N SER A 108 -15.22 -8.34 4.80
CA SER A 108 -14.95 -9.77 4.81
C SER A 108 -14.08 -10.17 3.62
N LYS A 109 -13.46 -11.35 3.69
CA LYS A 109 -12.71 -11.94 2.58
C LYS A 109 -13.53 -11.97 1.28
N GLU A 110 -14.81 -12.35 1.34
CA GLU A 110 -15.68 -12.42 0.16
C GLU A 110 -15.85 -11.05 -0.48
N LYS A 111 -16.00 -10.02 0.34
CA LYS A 111 -16.17 -8.64 -0.13
C LYS A 111 -14.88 -8.10 -0.74
N TRP A 112 -13.74 -8.40 -0.14
CA TRP A 112 -12.42 -8.13 -0.72
C TRP A 112 -12.24 -8.84 -2.07
N MET A 113 -12.58 -10.13 -2.15
CA MET A 113 -12.51 -10.90 -3.39
C MET A 113 -13.40 -10.30 -4.49
N GLU A 114 -14.61 -9.85 -4.17
CA GLU A 114 -15.50 -9.18 -5.13
C GLU A 114 -14.88 -7.91 -5.72
N ILE A 115 -14.39 -7.02 -4.84
CA ILE A 115 -13.79 -5.73 -5.23
C ILE A 115 -12.52 -5.97 -6.06
N LEU A 116 -11.66 -6.88 -5.60
CA LEU A 116 -10.33 -7.07 -6.18
C LEU A 116 -10.32 -7.99 -7.41
N SER A 117 -11.31 -8.85 -7.58
CA SER A 117 -11.46 -9.69 -8.79
C SER A 117 -12.05 -8.93 -9.99
N GLY A 118 -12.39 -7.65 -9.82
CA GLY A 118 -12.91 -6.79 -10.90
C GLY A 118 -14.40 -6.95 -11.18
N LYS A 119 -15.17 -7.57 -10.29
CA LYS A 119 -16.63 -7.52 -10.39
C LYS A 119 -17.11 -6.14 -9.94
N PRO A 120 -17.93 -5.42 -10.73
CA PRO A 120 -18.38 -4.09 -10.36
C PRO A 120 -19.21 -4.16 -9.08
N PHE A 121 -18.75 -3.45 -8.05
CA PHE A 121 -19.44 -3.30 -6.78
C PHE A 121 -20.48 -2.17 -6.92
N ASN A 122 -21.77 -2.52 -6.83
CA ASN A 122 -22.85 -1.54 -6.66
C ASN A 122 -23.01 -1.23 -5.17
N LEU A 123 -22.70 0.00 -4.78
CA LEU A 123 -22.77 0.52 -3.40
C LEU A 123 -24.21 0.81 -2.91
N GLU A 124 -25.26 0.44 -3.66
CA GLU A 124 -26.63 0.87 -3.36
C GLU A 124 -27.50 -0.13 -2.58
N THR A 125 -26.96 -1.25 -2.07
CA THR A 125 -27.74 -2.12 -1.17
C THR A 125 -26.95 -2.46 0.09
N GLY A 126 -26.85 -1.47 0.99
CA GLY A 126 -26.79 -1.75 2.42
C GLY A 126 -28.15 -2.27 2.85
N SER A 127 -28.18 -3.43 3.50
CA SER A 127 -29.37 -3.95 4.19
C SER A 127 -29.24 -3.62 5.67
#